data_AF-A0A151BIY3-F1
#
_entry.id   AF-A0A151BIY3-F1
#
_cell.length_a   1.000
_cell.length_b   1.000
_cell.length_c   1.000
_cell.angle_alpha   90.00
_cell.angle_beta   90.00
_cell.angle_gamma   90.00
#
_symmetry.space_group_name_H-M   'P 1'
#
loop_
_entity.id
_entity.type
_entity.pdbx_description
1 polymer ?
#
loop_
_entity_poly.entity_id
_entity_poly.type
_entity_poly.pdbx_seq_one_letter_code
_entity_poly.pdbx_strand_id
1 'polypeptide(L)'
;MHDLNGTVVAYGVPNSTGHVDLKLPEGVYTVSVNHGYRVVGRRKINVTEPDLFIVRTWVYNLTVECVDLQGEPLADHVVYLYDQLVFHSLDNFTVIKDGTGRIIGWNKTDLNGRTSFNGLWNGTYLLKVVSGEPVGEAYIKLQGHKNITIECNKTRLVFRLVSASGEVISGAAVYFYDSEGNLIFKDYTDENGCITRESFYAERYVVDVVWEGLQVWTGIVDLHTNDEWTIECPLYRLRVRVLDPSGEPIRNALVVVSRLQGRYGRLKGEVLYREKTDEWGYVRVLLPTGRYEVRASYGIYTGVIVVDLLYDMDEVMTCSMNMTALFLTLVMPVPLVALIFVLERKKLKKPLEIRKYKEMLSKLENLYENGLIEYKLYRKLRDEYETKLMELGGRMMR
;
A
#
# COMPACT_ATOMS: atom_id res chain seq x y z
N MET A 1 -12.21 4.28 70.71
CA MET A 1 -11.22 3.71 71.63
C MET A 1 -11.88 2.64 72.45
N HIS A 2 -11.21 1.51 72.61
CA HIS A 2 -11.71 0.36 73.35
C HIS A 2 -10.85 0.12 74.60
N ASP A 3 -11.48 -0.27 75.71
CA ASP A 3 -10.77 -0.82 76.87
C ASP A 3 -10.24 -2.23 76.58
N LEU A 4 -9.58 -2.84 77.57
CA LEU A 4 -9.08 -4.22 77.48
C LEU A 4 -10.20 -5.26 77.33
N ASN A 5 -11.44 -4.91 77.70
CA ASN A 5 -12.62 -5.76 77.58
C ASN A 5 -13.35 -5.57 76.23
N GLY A 6 -12.84 -4.69 75.35
CA GLY A 6 -13.42 -4.38 74.04
C GLY A 6 -14.55 -3.35 74.06
N THR A 7 -14.93 -2.81 75.22
CA THR A 7 -16.00 -1.82 75.34
C THR A 7 -15.55 -0.47 74.79
N VAL A 8 -16.43 0.24 74.08
CA VAL A 8 -16.12 1.57 73.55
C VAL A 8 -16.12 2.58 74.70
N VAL A 9 -14.95 3.12 75.03
CA VAL A 9 -14.76 4.08 76.13
C VAL A 9 -14.94 5.52 75.66
N ALA A 10 -14.46 5.80 74.46
CA ALA A 10 -14.54 7.14 73.86
C ALA A 10 -14.46 7.07 72.34
N TYR A 11 -15.07 8.05 71.68
CA TYR A 11 -14.93 8.28 70.23
C TYR A 11 -14.88 9.79 69.96
N GLY A 12 -14.28 10.16 68.83
CA GLY A 12 -14.16 11.55 68.42
C GLY A 12 -13.89 11.62 66.92
N VAL A 13 -14.21 12.76 66.32
CA VAL A 13 -13.94 13.05 64.91
C VAL A 13 -12.70 13.95 64.84
N PRO A 14 -11.68 13.60 64.06
CA PRO A 14 -10.49 14.44 63.91
C PRO A 14 -10.83 15.79 63.29
N ASN A 15 -10.13 16.83 63.75
CA ASN A 15 -10.18 18.16 63.15
C ASN A 15 -9.43 18.18 61.80
N SER A 16 -9.39 19.33 61.12
CA SER A 16 -8.71 19.50 59.83
C SER A 16 -7.21 19.18 59.85
N THR A 17 -6.59 19.21 61.03
CA THR A 17 -5.17 18.85 61.24
C THR A 17 -4.97 17.40 61.67
N GLY A 18 -6.04 16.60 61.78
CA GLY A 18 -5.96 15.18 62.17
C GLY A 18 -5.92 14.93 63.68
N HIS A 19 -6.07 15.97 64.51
CA HIS A 19 -6.03 15.87 65.97
C HIS A 19 -7.42 15.61 66.56
N VAL A 20 -7.44 14.84 67.67
CA VAL A 20 -8.62 14.52 68.47
C VAL A 20 -8.24 14.63 69.94
N ASP A 21 -8.89 15.52 70.67
CA ASP A 21 -8.69 15.67 72.12
C ASP A 21 -9.73 14.84 72.89
N LEU A 22 -9.25 13.92 73.73
CA LEU A 22 -10.11 13.05 74.54
C LEU A 22 -9.62 13.05 75.98
N LYS A 23 -10.57 13.12 76.92
CA LYS A 23 -10.31 12.93 78.35
C LYS A 23 -10.56 11.47 78.70
N LEU A 24 -9.50 10.77 79.09
CA LEU A 24 -9.53 9.35 79.43
C LEU A 24 -8.98 9.14 80.84
N PRO A 25 -9.53 8.21 81.62
CA PRO A 25 -8.90 7.74 82.84
C PRO A 25 -7.53 7.11 82.56
N GLU A 26 -6.70 6.98 83.60
CA GLU A 26 -5.45 6.24 83.51
C GLU A 26 -5.73 4.78 83.15
N GLY A 27 -5.04 4.26 82.13
CA GLY A 27 -5.27 2.91 81.66
C GLY A 27 -4.74 2.60 80.27
N VAL A 28 -4.88 1.33 79.90
CA VAL A 28 -4.43 0.81 78.60
C VAL A 28 -5.63 0.70 77.65
N TYR A 29 -5.52 1.32 76.49
CA TYR A 29 -6.60 1.39 75.50
C TYR A 29 -6.12 0.94 74.12
N THR A 30 -7.04 0.41 73.32
CA THR A 30 -6.83 0.19 71.89
C THR A 30 -7.55 1.26 71.09
N VAL A 31 -6.78 2.02 70.33
CA VAL A 31 -7.28 3.05 69.42
C VAL A 31 -7.42 2.46 68.03
N SER A 32 -8.63 2.54 67.48
CA SER A 32 -8.96 2.23 66.09
C SER A 32 -9.33 3.51 65.37
N VAL A 33 -8.77 3.70 64.17
CA VAL A 33 -9.14 4.79 63.26
C VAL A 33 -9.97 4.16 62.15
N ASN A 34 -11.17 4.71 61.94
CA ASN A 34 -12.14 4.15 61.00
C ASN A 34 -12.47 5.17 59.91
N HIS A 35 -12.56 4.71 58.67
CA HIS A 35 -13.10 5.46 57.54
C HIS A 35 -14.36 4.74 57.03
N GLY A 36 -15.53 5.25 57.41
CA GLY A 36 -16.78 4.49 57.29
C GLY A 36 -16.71 3.20 58.12
N TYR A 37 -17.01 2.05 57.50
CA TYR A 37 -16.90 0.74 58.13
C TYR A 37 -15.50 0.10 58.02
N ARG A 38 -14.53 0.78 57.41
CA ARG A 38 -13.16 0.26 57.26
C ARG A 38 -12.27 0.73 58.39
N VAL A 39 -11.64 -0.20 59.10
CA VAL A 39 -10.57 0.12 60.05
C VAL A 39 -9.28 0.39 59.27
N VAL A 40 -8.77 1.60 59.37
CA VAL A 40 -7.61 2.09 58.60
C VAL A 40 -6.38 2.36 59.47
N GLY A 41 -6.47 2.11 60.78
CA GLY A 41 -5.33 2.21 61.68
C GLY A 41 -5.66 1.63 63.04
N ARG A 42 -4.66 1.06 63.70
CA ARG A 42 -4.81 0.51 65.05
C ARG A 42 -3.54 0.72 65.84
N ARG A 43 -3.67 1.20 67.08
CA ARG A 43 -2.55 1.35 68.02
C ARG A 43 -3.02 1.08 69.44
N LYS A 44 -2.22 0.35 70.20
CA LYS A 44 -2.40 0.22 71.65
C LYS A 44 -1.67 1.37 72.34
N ILE A 45 -2.34 2.07 73.24
CA ILE A 45 -1.80 3.21 74.00
C ILE A 45 -1.93 2.94 75.50
N ASN A 46 -1.03 3.51 76.29
CA ASN A 46 -1.08 3.47 77.74
C ASN A 46 -1.11 4.92 78.24
N VAL A 47 -2.20 5.32 78.88
CA VAL A 47 -2.44 6.68 79.35
C VAL A 47 -2.12 6.72 80.84
N THR A 48 -1.02 7.37 81.20
CA THR A 48 -0.62 7.63 82.59
C THR A 48 -0.55 9.13 82.89
N GLU A 49 -0.33 9.95 81.86
CA GLU A 49 -0.29 11.41 81.91
C GLU A 49 -0.78 12.00 80.58
N PRO A 50 -1.08 13.31 80.50
CA PRO A 50 -1.47 13.96 79.24
C PRO A 50 -0.33 13.88 78.21
N ASP A 51 -0.54 13.13 77.13
CA ASP A 51 0.46 12.93 76.07
C ASP A 51 -0.18 12.83 74.67
N LEU A 52 0.63 13.05 73.64
CA LEU A 52 0.26 12.99 72.23
C LEU A 52 0.52 11.60 71.63
N PHE A 53 -0.55 10.84 71.40
CA PHE A 53 -0.46 9.53 70.76
C PHE A 53 -0.71 9.59 69.24
N ILE A 54 0.32 9.30 68.44
CA ILE A 54 0.21 9.27 66.98
C ILE A 54 -0.26 7.89 66.48
N VAL A 55 -1.44 7.80 65.89
CA VAL A 55 -1.90 6.54 65.25
C VAL A 55 -1.60 6.59 63.76
N ARG A 56 -0.65 5.76 63.30
CA ARG A 56 -0.34 5.65 61.88
C ARG A 56 -1.46 4.90 61.16
N THR A 57 -1.97 5.50 60.10
CA THR A 57 -2.95 4.89 59.23
C THR A 57 -2.28 4.08 58.12
N TRP A 58 -2.93 3.02 57.67
CA TRP A 58 -2.49 2.14 56.59
C TRP A 58 -2.83 2.73 55.23
N VAL A 59 -2.20 3.86 54.92
CA VAL A 59 -2.28 4.55 53.63
C VAL A 59 -1.03 4.21 52.83
N TYR A 60 -1.22 3.77 51.60
CA TYR A 60 -0.15 3.33 50.71
C TYR A 60 -0.29 3.93 49.33
N ASN A 61 0.84 3.94 48.62
CA ASN A 61 0.92 4.33 47.23
C ASN A 61 1.15 3.08 46.39
N LEU A 62 0.48 3.02 45.24
CA LEU A 62 0.57 1.94 44.29
C LEU A 62 1.08 2.52 42.97
N THR A 63 2.23 2.04 42.51
CA THR A 63 2.72 2.32 41.16
C THR A 63 2.41 1.12 40.28
N VAL A 64 1.86 1.37 39.10
CA VAL A 64 1.54 0.36 38.10
C VAL A 64 2.34 0.67 36.85
N GLU A 65 3.06 -0.31 36.37
CA GLU A 65 3.76 -0.30 35.09
C GLU A 65 3.02 -1.24 34.14
N CYS A 66 2.63 -0.74 32.97
CA CYS A 66 1.96 -1.51 31.94
C CYS A 66 2.97 -1.78 30.83
N VAL A 67 3.15 -3.06 30.51
CA VAL A 67 4.06 -3.51 29.45
C VAL A 67 3.30 -4.38 28.46
N ASP A 68 3.81 -4.46 27.24
CA ASP A 68 3.33 -5.37 26.21
C ASP A 68 3.88 -6.80 26.44
N LEU A 69 3.56 -7.74 25.56
CA LEU A 69 4.03 -9.13 25.65
C LEU A 69 5.56 -9.27 25.53
N GLN A 70 6.24 -8.27 24.98
CA GLN A 70 7.70 -8.21 24.82
C GLN A 70 8.39 -7.50 25.99
N GLY A 71 7.61 -6.91 26.91
CA GLY A 71 8.12 -6.15 28.05
C GLY A 71 8.36 -4.67 27.76
N GLU A 72 7.95 -4.17 26.58
CA GLU A 72 8.06 -2.76 26.22
C GLU A 72 6.94 -1.93 26.90
N PRO A 73 7.23 -0.69 27.31
CA PRO A 73 6.28 0.13 28.06
C PRO A 73 5.09 0.59 27.20
N LEU A 74 3.88 0.42 27.74
CA LEU A 74 2.64 0.83 27.08
C LEU A 74 2.16 2.21 27.55
N ALA A 75 2.49 3.23 26.76
CA ALA A 75 2.05 4.61 26.99
C ALA A 75 0.58 4.84 26.62
N ASP A 76 -0.05 5.86 27.21
CA ASP A 76 -1.41 6.30 26.87
C ASP A 76 -2.55 5.28 27.11
N HIS A 77 -2.33 4.27 27.96
CA HIS A 77 -3.35 3.31 28.37
C HIS A 77 -4.05 3.76 29.66
N VAL A 78 -5.35 3.46 29.82
CA VAL A 78 -6.11 3.83 31.02
C VAL A 78 -6.14 2.66 32.00
N VAL A 79 -5.67 2.90 33.22
CA VAL A 79 -5.73 1.94 34.31
C VAL A 79 -6.86 2.33 35.25
N TYR A 80 -7.87 1.47 35.37
CA TYR A 80 -8.94 1.59 36.35
C TYR A 80 -8.59 0.82 37.62
N LEU A 81 -8.82 1.45 38.78
CA LEU A 81 -8.64 0.83 40.08
C LEU A 81 -9.99 0.62 40.76
N TYR A 82 -10.29 -0.63 41.10
CA TYR A 82 -11.50 -1.03 41.81
C TYR A 82 -11.16 -1.58 43.20
N ASP A 83 -11.84 -1.11 44.23
CA ASP A 83 -11.79 -1.70 45.56
C ASP A 83 -12.71 -2.91 45.61
N GLN A 84 -12.12 -4.07 45.88
CA GLN A 84 -12.82 -5.36 45.92
C GLN A 84 -13.33 -5.69 47.32
N LEU A 85 -13.21 -4.77 48.29
CA LEU A 85 -13.73 -4.94 49.64
C LEU A 85 -15.07 -4.22 49.81
N VAL A 86 -16.09 -4.97 50.23
CA VAL A 86 -17.39 -4.42 50.63
C VAL A 86 -17.56 -4.61 52.13
N PHE A 87 -17.59 -3.49 52.86
CA PHE A 87 -17.73 -3.50 54.31
C PHE A 87 -19.21 -3.38 54.70
N HIS A 88 -19.72 -4.37 55.43
CA HIS A 88 -21.10 -4.37 55.97
C HIS A 88 -21.13 -3.88 57.42
N SER A 89 -20.05 -4.12 58.18
CA SER A 89 -19.81 -3.58 59.51
C SER A 89 -18.30 -3.48 59.78
N LEU A 90 -17.90 -3.03 60.97
CA LEU A 90 -16.49 -2.88 61.35
C LEU A 90 -15.70 -4.20 61.32
N ASP A 91 -16.36 -5.32 61.62
CA ASP A 91 -15.74 -6.65 61.72
C ASP A 91 -16.21 -7.61 60.60
N ASN A 92 -17.10 -7.14 59.72
CA ASN A 92 -17.65 -7.95 58.64
C ASN A 92 -17.46 -7.26 57.29
N PHE A 93 -16.66 -7.90 56.43
CA PHE A 93 -16.45 -7.47 55.06
C PHE A 93 -16.41 -8.69 54.13
N THR A 94 -16.81 -8.47 52.89
CA THR A 94 -16.72 -9.46 51.82
C THR A 94 -15.66 -9.02 50.82
N VAL A 95 -14.93 -10.00 50.27
CA VAL A 95 -13.99 -9.80 49.17
C VAL A 95 -14.67 -10.28 47.90
N ILE A 96 -14.92 -9.37 46.97
CA ILE A 96 -15.41 -9.72 45.64
C ILE A 96 -14.25 -10.40 44.89
N LYS A 97 -14.47 -11.64 44.45
CA LYS A 97 -13.51 -12.42 43.66
C LYS A 97 -13.89 -12.45 42.19
N ASP A 98 -15.17 -12.63 41.91
CA ASP A 98 -15.70 -12.83 40.56
C ASP A 98 -16.56 -11.63 40.16
N GLY A 99 -15.90 -10.50 39.91
CA GLY A 99 -16.57 -9.27 39.49
C GLY A 99 -15.76 -8.00 39.72
N THR A 100 -16.35 -6.87 39.35
CA THR A 100 -15.80 -5.54 39.60
C THR A 100 -16.41 -4.95 40.86
N GLY A 101 -15.55 -4.62 41.82
CA GLY A 101 -15.93 -3.84 42.99
C GLY A 101 -16.16 -2.36 42.69
N ARG A 102 -16.06 -1.52 43.73
CA ARG A 102 -16.31 -0.08 43.59
C ARG A 102 -15.12 0.60 42.91
N ILE A 103 -15.38 1.41 41.88
CA ILE A 103 -14.33 2.24 41.28
C ILE A 103 -13.79 3.27 42.29
N ILE A 104 -12.47 3.30 42.46
CA ILE A 104 -11.76 4.29 43.27
C ILE A 104 -11.31 5.45 42.40
N GLY A 105 -10.79 5.13 41.21
CA GLY A 105 -10.33 6.12 40.25
C GLY A 105 -9.72 5.45 39.04
N TRP A 106 -9.21 6.27 38.15
CA TRP A 106 -8.50 5.86 36.96
C TRP A 106 -7.38 6.84 36.68
N ASN A 107 -6.29 6.35 36.11
CA ASN A 107 -5.19 7.18 35.64
C ASN A 107 -4.70 6.67 34.28
N LYS A 108 -4.08 7.54 33.50
CA LYS A 108 -3.45 7.18 32.24
C LYS A 108 -1.96 6.87 32.45
N THR A 109 -1.39 5.96 31.67
CA THR A 109 0.04 5.67 31.69
C THR A 109 0.85 6.75 30.98
N ASP A 110 2.03 7.05 31.51
CA ASP A 110 3.00 7.97 30.92
C ASP A 110 3.79 7.31 29.76
N LEU A 111 4.76 8.03 29.18
CA LEU A 111 5.63 7.52 28.10
C LEU A 111 6.45 6.28 28.50
N ASN A 112 6.64 6.04 29.80
CA ASN A 112 7.32 4.87 30.33
C ASN A 112 6.34 3.76 30.72
N GLY A 113 5.07 3.86 30.32
CA GLY A 113 4.02 2.89 30.68
C GLY A 113 3.62 2.93 32.16
N ARG A 114 3.99 3.97 32.92
CA ARG A 114 3.78 4.01 34.37
C ARG A 114 2.64 4.93 34.78
N THR A 115 1.96 4.54 35.86
CA THR A 115 0.95 5.36 36.53
C THR A 115 0.95 5.10 38.03
N SER A 116 0.41 6.02 38.83
CA SER A 116 0.44 5.88 40.29
C SER A 116 -0.88 6.28 40.95
N PHE A 117 -1.29 5.51 41.95
CA PHE A 117 -2.43 5.78 42.80
C PHE A 117 -1.93 6.05 44.22
N ASN A 118 -2.18 7.26 44.72
CA ASN A 118 -1.74 7.69 46.03
C ASN A 118 -2.92 7.69 47.01
N GLY A 119 -2.63 7.51 48.30
CA GLY A 119 -3.66 7.63 49.32
C GLY A 119 -4.59 6.42 49.45
N LEU A 120 -4.14 5.23 49.04
CA LEU A 120 -4.96 4.02 49.07
C LEU A 120 -4.94 3.35 50.45
N TRP A 121 -6.10 2.94 50.94
CA TRP A 121 -6.19 2.15 52.16
C TRP A 121 -5.70 0.71 51.96
N ASN A 122 -5.26 0.03 53.02
CA ASN A 122 -4.89 -1.37 52.95
C ASN A 122 -6.05 -2.28 52.52
N GLY A 123 -5.90 -3.08 51.47
CA GLY A 123 -7.02 -3.88 50.98
C GLY A 123 -6.73 -4.66 49.72
N THR A 124 -7.78 -5.27 49.16
CA THR A 124 -7.70 -6.01 47.91
C THR A 124 -8.28 -5.15 46.79
N TYR A 125 -7.51 -4.94 45.72
CA TYR A 125 -7.92 -4.15 44.57
C TYR A 125 -7.81 -4.97 43.29
N LEU A 126 -8.65 -4.61 42.32
CA LEU A 126 -8.55 -5.06 40.94
C LEU A 126 -8.12 -3.88 40.08
N LEU A 127 -7.08 -4.09 39.29
CA LEU A 127 -6.64 -3.18 38.25
C LEU A 127 -7.12 -3.71 36.91
N LYS A 128 -7.71 -2.84 36.09
CA LYS A 128 -8.04 -3.13 34.69
C LYS A 128 -7.37 -2.12 33.79
N VAL A 129 -6.54 -2.60 32.88
CA VAL A 129 -5.90 -1.79 31.85
C VAL A 129 -6.77 -1.84 30.60
N VAL A 130 -7.13 -0.66 30.08
CA VAL A 130 -8.07 -0.51 28.96
C VAL A 130 -7.45 0.38 27.89
N SER A 131 -7.57 -0.07 26.65
CA SER A 131 -7.25 0.70 25.43
C SER A 131 -8.35 0.39 24.43
N GLY A 132 -9.49 1.06 24.55
CA GLY A 132 -10.76 0.65 23.92
C GLY A 132 -11.38 -0.56 24.62
N GLU A 133 -10.68 -1.69 24.56
CA GLU A 133 -11.03 -2.97 25.19
C GLU A 133 -10.09 -3.30 26.36
N PRO A 134 -10.49 -4.17 27.31
CA PRO A 134 -9.64 -4.60 28.40
C PRO A 134 -8.46 -5.42 27.88
N VAL A 135 -7.24 -4.93 28.10
CA VAL A 135 -6.01 -5.57 27.64
C VAL A 135 -5.25 -6.27 28.76
N GLY A 136 -5.54 -5.97 30.02
CA GLY A 136 -4.86 -6.59 31.14
C GLY A 136 -5.64 -6.43 32.44
N GLU A 137 -5.54 -7.42 33.31
CA GLU A 137 -6.20 -7.40 34.62
C GLU A 137 -5.27 -7.95 35.70
N ALA A 138 -5.26 -7.32 36.88
CA ALA A 138 -4.44 -7.78 38.00
C ALA A 138 -5.16 -7.60 39.34
N TYR A 139 -5.18 -8.66 40.15
CA TYR A 139 -5.63 -8.61 41.54
C TYR A 139 -4.46 -8.38 42.48
N ILE A 140 -4.55 -7.35 43.31
CA ILE A 140 -3.50 -7.00 44.26
C ILE A 140 -4.04 -6.92 45.68
N LYS A 141 -3.22 -7.40 46.62
CA LYS A 141 -3.39 -7.14 48.05
C LYS A 141 -2.38 -6.08 48.46
N LEU A 142 -2.86 -4.90 48.82
CA LEU A 142 -2.06 -3.75 49.20
C LEU A 142 -1.92 -3.71 50.72
N GLN A 143 -0.73 -4.04 51.22
CA GLN A 143 -0.36 -4.01 52.64
C GLN A 143 0.80 -3.03 52.93
N GLY A 144 1.28 -2.35 51.89
CA GLY A 144 2.44 -1.47 51.90
C GLY A 144 2.50 -0.71 50.58
N HIS A 145 3.41 0.25 50.48
CA HIS A 145 3.75 0.84 49.18
C HIS A 145 4.21 -0.26 48.22
N LYS A 146 3.66 -0.31 47.02
CA LYS A 146 3.90 -1.41 46.09
C LYS A 146 4.05 -0.88 44.67
N ASN A 147 5.02 -1.46 43.95
CA ASN A 147 5.15 -1.30 42.51
C ASN A 147 4.81 -2.65 41.88
N ILE A 148 4.00 -2.64 40.84
CA ILE A 148 3.64 -3.85 40.10
C ILE A 148 3.78 -3.58 38.61
N THR A 149 4.02 -4.66 37.86
CA THR A 149 4.01 -4.65 36.40
C THR A 149 2.85 -5.51 35.92
N ILE A 150 2.06 -5.00 34.98
CA ILE A 150 0.95 -5.70 34.33
C ILE A 150 1.33 -5.91 32.87
N GLU A 151 1.51 -7.17 32.50
CA GLU A 151 1.64 -7.60 31.11
C GLU A 151 0.26 -7.52 30.46
N CYS A 152 0.16 -6.72 29.40
CA CYS A 152 -1.08 -6.49 28.67
C CYS A 152 -1.05 -7.28 27.36
N ASN A 153 -2.22 -7.70 26.87
CA ASN A 153 -2.42 -8.39 25.62
C ASN A 153 -2.27 -7.45 24.40
N LYS A 154 -1.13 -6.79 24.34
CA LYS A 154 -0.70 -5.87 23.29
C LYS A 154 0.70 -6.29 22.86
N THR A 155 1.04 -5.99 21.62
CA THR A 155 2.36 -6.25 21.06
C THR A 155 2.63 -5.28 19.91
N ARG A 156 3.90 -5.17 19.52
CA ARG A 156 4.29 -4.52 18.27
C ARG A 156 3.96 -5.46 17.10
N LEU A 157 3.57 -4.90 15.97
CA LEU A 157 3.39 -5.64 14.72
C LEU A 157 4.46 -5.18 13.74
N VAL A 158 5.31 -6.09 13.29
CA VAL A 158 6.21 -5.88 12.16
C VAL A 158 5.84 -6.87 11.06
N PHE A 159 5.31 -6.35 9.96
CA PHE A 159 4.89 -7.17 8.83
C PHE A 159 5.73 -6.81 7.61
N ARG A 160 6.58 -7.74 7.17
CA ARG A 160 7.51 -7.57 6.04
C ARG A 160 7.06 -8.41 4.86
N LEU A 161 6.97 -7.78 3.68
CA LEU A 161 6.66 -8.44 2.43
C LEU A 161 7.90 -8.55 1.54
N VAL A 162 8.17 -9.77 1.09
CA VAL A 162 9.24 -10.07 0.14
C VAL A 162 8.70 -10.85 -1.05
N SER A 163 9.30 -10.65 -2.23
CA SER A 163 9.01 -11.44 -3.42
C SER A 163 9.55 -12.87 -3.25
N ALA A 164 9.18 -13.76 -4.15
CA ALA A 164 9.75 -15.11 -4.21
C ALA A 164 11.27 -15.12 -4.48
N SER A 165 11.81 -14.01 -5.00
CA SER A 165 13.25 -13.78 -5.18
C SER A 165 13.94 -13.05 -4.01
N GLY A 166 13.20 -12.75 -2.94
CA GLY A 166 13.70 -12.10 -1.73
C GLY A 166 13.78 -10.57 -1.83
N GLU A 167 13.17 -9.97 -2.85
CA GLU A 167 13.16 -8.52 -3.01
C GLU A 167 12.04 -7.90 -2.18
N VAL A 168 12.29 -6.75 -1.58
CA VAL A 168 11.26 -6.05 -0.79
C VAL A 168 10.13 -5.54 -1.67
N ILE A 169 8.90 -5.68 -1.20
CA ILE A 169 7.70 -5.26 -1.94
C ILE A 169 7.14 -3.99 -1.31
N SER A 170 7.38 -2.84 -1.93
CA SER A 170 6.89 -1.53 -1.47
C SER A 170 5.58 -1.12 -2.14
N GLY A 171 4.65 -0.49 -1.40
CA GLY A 171 3.36 -0.03 -1.92
C GLY A 171 2.26 -1.10 -2.03
N ALA A 172 2.47 -2.29 -1.47
CA ALA A 172 1.44 -3.33 -1.42
C ALA A 172 0.36 -2.98 -0.40
N ALA A 173 -0.91 -3.18 -0.74
CA ALA A 173 -2.01 -2.98 0.19
C ALA A 173 -2.20 -4.23 1.05
N VAL A 174 -2.18 -4.08 2.37
CA VAL A 174 -2.39 -5.17 3.33
C VAL A 174 -3.64 -4.88 4.16
N TYR A 175 -4.52 -5.88 4.23
CA TYR A 175 -5.79 -5.82 4.95
C TYR A 175 -5.75 -6.79 6.11
N PHE A 176 -6.05 -6.31 7.32
CA PHE A 176 -6.14 -7.14 8.52
C PHE A 176 -7.59 -7.26 8.95
N TYR A 177 -8.08 -8.50 9.02
CA TYR A 177 -9.41 -8.85 9.47
C TYR A 177 -9.36 -9.55 10.82
N ASP A 178 -10.36 -9.29 11.66
CA ASP A 178 -10.57 -10.04 12.89
C ASP A 178 -11.11 -11.45 12.62
N SER A 179 -11.30 -12.22 13.69
CA SER A 179 -11.88 -13.57 13.62
C SER A 179 -13.34 -13.61 13.15
N GLU A 180 -14.04 -12.47 13.16
CA GLU A 180 -15.43 -12.31 12.74
C GLU A 180 -15.54 -11.86 11.26
N GLY A 181 -14.41 -11.52 10.64
CA GLY A 181 -14.32 -11.04 9.26
C GLY A 181 -14.45 -9.52 9.10
N ASN A 182 -14.43 -8.75 10.19
CA ASN A 182 -14.44 -7.29 10.12
C ASN A 182 -13.04 -6.76 9.82
N LEU A 183 -12.95 -5.76 8.94
CA LEU A 183 -11.69 -5.08 8.64
C LEU A 183 -11.28 -4.22 9.84
N ILE A 184 -10.18 -4.57 10.50
CA ILE A 184 -9.61 -3.81 11.61
C ILE A 184 -8.84 -2.61 11.08
N PHE A 185 -7.95 -2.84 10.10
CA PHE A 185 -7.25 -1.77 9.43
C PHE A 185 -6.73 -2.20 8.06
N LYS A 186 -6.39 -1.19 7.26
CA LYS A 186 -5.71 -1.31 5.99
C LYS A 186 -4.46 -0.44 6.03
N ASP A 187 -3.35 -0.98 5.55
CA ASP A 187 -2.11 -0.23 5.43
C ASP A 187 -1.39 -0.54 4.12
N TYR A 188 -0.33 0.21 3.83
CA TYR A 188 0.52 0.02 2.67
C TYR A 188 1.96 -0.21 3.10
N THR A 189 2.66 -1.13 2.43
CA THR A 189 4.08 -1.34 2.72
C THR A 189 4.92 -0.12 2.37
N ASP A 190 5.87 0.21 3.25
CA ASP A 190 6.82 1.30 3.06
C ASP A 190 7.88 0.96 1.98
N GLU A 191 8.86 1.84 1.78
CA GLU A 191 9.97 1.64 0.84
C GLU A 191 10.82 0.39 1.16
N ASN A 192 10.81 -0.07 2.40
CA ASN A 192 11.53 -1.27 2.87
C ASN A 192 10.65 -2.53 2.81
N GLY A 193 9.42 -2.42 2.30
CA GLY A 193 8.44 -3.51 2.26
C GLY A 193 7.85 -3.87 3.62
N CYS A 194 7.88 -2.95 4.59
CA CYS A 194 7.46 -3.17 5.96
C CYS A 194 6.21 -2.35 6.32
N ILE A 195 5.42 -2.90 7.24
CA ILE A 195 4.37 -2.20 7.99
C ILE A 195 4.72 -2.39 9.47
N THR A 196 4.84 -1.28 10.20
CA THR A 196 5.11 -1.30 11.64
C THR A 196 3.99 -0.59 12.40
N ARG A 197 3.45 -1.26 13.41
CA ARG A 197 2.44 -0.68 14.31
C ARG A 197 2.75 -1.02 15.75
N GLU A 198 2.75 -0.01 16.60
CA GLU A 198 2.92 -0.16 18.04
C GLU A 198 1.57 -0.42 18.72
N SER A 199 1.60 -1.10 19.88
CA SER A 199 0.42 -1.31 20.74
C SER A 199 -0.79 -1.96 20.03
N PHE A 200 -0.52 -2.94 19.16
CA PHE A 200 -1.54 -3.73 18.47
C PHE A 200 -2.04 -4.88 19.36
N TYR A 201 -3.29 -5.32 19.23
CA TYR A 201 -3.78 -6.42 20.08
C TYR A 201 -3.12 -7.73 19.70
N ALA A 202 -2.68 -8.49 20.70
CA ALA A 202 -2.10 -9.80 20.45
C ALA A 202 -3.23 -10.80 20.26
N GLU A 203 -3.67 -10.96 19.02
CA GLU A 203 -4.75 -11.85 18.61
C GLU A 203 -4.41 -12.54 17.29
N ARG A 204 -5.35 -13.37 16.80
CA ARG A 204 -5.25 -14.00 15.49
C ARG A 204 -6.00 -13.17 14.47
N TYR A 205 -5.28 -12.78 13.42
CA TYR A 205 -5.82 -12.00 12.31
C TYR A 205 -5.77 -12.80 11.02
N VAL A 206 -6.81 -12.65 10.20
CA VAL A 206 -6.77 -13.07 8.79
C VAL A 206 -6.22 -11.90 7.99
N VAL A 207 -5.17 -12.12 7.23
CA VAL A 207 -4.45 -11.07 6.52
C VAL A 207 -4.48 -11.33 5.03
N ASP A 208 -4.93 -10.34 4.27
CA ASP A 208 -4.92 -10.36 2.81
C ASP A 208 -3.94 -9.33 2.27
N VAL A 209 -3.07 -9.78 1.36
CA VAL A 209 -2.12 -8.93 0.67
C VAL A 209 -2.57 -8.76 -0.78
N VAL A 210 -2.74 -7.51 -1.18
CA VAL A 210 -3.18 -7.10 -2.51
C VAL A 210 -2.08 -6.26 -3.16
N TRP A 211 -1.61 -6.72 -4.30
CA TRP A 211 -0.65 -6.02 -5.15
C TRP A 211 -1.35 -5.55 -6.42
N GLU A 212 -1.37 -4.24 -6.66
CA GLU A 212 -1.92 -3.65 -7.89
C GLU A 212 -3.33 -4.16 -8.25
N GLY A 213 -4.19 -4.28 -7.22
CA GLY A 213 -5.57 -4.74 -7.34
C GLY A 213 -5.76 -6.26 -7.36
N LEU A 214 -4.69 -7.05 -7.31
CA LEU A 214 -4.74 -8.51 -7.29
C LEU A 214 -4.35 -9.05 -5.91
N GLN A 215 -5.18 -9.94 -5.36
CA GLN A 215 -4.83 -10.68 -4.15
C GLN A 215 -3.70 -11.66 -4.45
N VAL A 216 -2.56 -11.49 -3.79
CA VAL A 216 -1.34 -12.29 -4.01
C VAL A 216 -1.06 -13.26 -2.87
N TRP A 217 -1.54 -12.96 -1.68
CA TRP A 217 -1.38 -13.82 -0.52
C TRP A 217 -2.56 -13.65 0.44
N THR A 218 -2.89 -14.72 1.15
CA THR A 218 -3.85 -14.75 2.25
C THR A 218 -3.40 -15.76 3.29
N GLY A 219 -3.58 -15.44 4.56
CA GLY A 219 -3.16 -16.32 5.64
C GLY A 219 -3.57 -15.81 7.02
N ILE A 220 -3.22 -16.60 8.03
CA ILE A 220 -3.51 -16.28 9.44
C ILE A 220 -2.20 -15.87 10.11
N VAL A 221 -2.24 -14.75 10.82
CA VAL A 221 -1.12 -14.20 11.59
C VAL A 221 -1.50 -14.24 13.07
N ASP A 222 -0.70 -14.91 13.90
CA ASP A 222 -0.94 -15.04 15.35
C ASP A 222 0.07 -14.24 16.15
N LEU A 223 -0.38 -13.08 16.65
CA LEU A 223 0.47 -12.11 17.33
C LEU A 223 0.76 -12.44 18.80
N HIS A 224 0.18 -13.51 19.35
CA HIS A 224 0.61 -14.02 20.66
C HIS A 224 1.98 -14.68 20.61
N THR A 225 2.34 -15.24 19.45
CA THR A 225 3.53 -16.08 19.30
C THR A 225 4.72 -15.33 18.75
N ASN A 226 4.47 -14.38 17.84
CA ASN A 226 5.51 -13.67 17.13
C ASN A 226 4.99 -12.29 16.70
N ASP A 227 5.78 -11.26 16.97
CA ASP A 227 5.54 -9.87 16.58
C ASP A 227 6.07 -9.56 15.18
N GLU A 228 7.04 -10.36 14.69
CA GLU A 228 7.70 -10.13 13.40
C GLU A 228 7.38 -11.21 12.36
N TRP A 229 6.69 -10.83 11.29
CA TRP A 229 6.27 -11.73 10.22
C TRP A 229 6.91 -11.33 8.90
N THR A 230 7.60 -12.27 8.25
CA THR A 230 8.09 -12.12 6.88
C THR A 230 7.29 -13.02 5.96
N ILE A 231 6.54 -12.43 5.03
CA ILE A 231 5.69 -13.14 4.10
C ILE A 231 6.30 -13.11 2.71
N GLU A 232 6.53 -14.29 2.17
CA GLU A 232 6.93 -14.49 0.78
C GLU A 232 5.71 -14.48 -0.13
N CYS A 233 5.60 -13.44 -0.95
CA CYS A 233 4.55 -13.30 -1.94
C CYS A 233 5.01 -13.90 -3.27
N PRO A 234 4.10 -14.57 -4.02
CA PRO A 234 4.41 -15.17 -5.33
C PRO A 234 4.45 -14.11 -6.44
N LEU A 235 5.28 -13.09 -6.23
CA LEU A 235 5.63 -12.05 -7.18
C LEU A 235 6.98 -12.39 -7.82
N TYR A 236 7.05 -12.24 -9.14
CA TYR A 236 8.20 -12.56 -9.95
C TYR A 236 8.54 -11.40 -10.88
N ARG A 237 9.83 -11.22 -11.13
CA ARG A 237 10.33 -10.21 -12.05
C ARG A 237 10.23 -10.72 -13.48
N LEU A 238 9.52 -9.96 -14.32
CA LEU A 238 9.56 -10.11 -15.76
C LEU A 238 10.38 -8.97 -16.36
N ARG A 239 11.50 -9.32 -16.99
CA ARG A 239 12.30 -8.39 -17.78
C ARG A 239 12.12 -8.73 -19.25
N VAL A 240 11.65 -7.76 -20.04
CA VAL A 240 11.47 -7.94 -21.48
C VAL A 240 12.40 -7.02 -22.24
N ARG A 241 13.19 -7.57 -23.16
CA ARG A 241 14.01 -6.82 -24.10
C ARG A 241 13.32 -6.74 -25.45
N VAL A 242 13.02 -5.53 -25.91
CA VAL A 242 12.34 -5.27 -27.17
C VAL A 242 13.35 -4.91 -28.25
N LEU A 243 13.40 -5.74 -29.29
CA LEU A 243 14.31 -5.57 -30.43
C LEU A 243 13.52 -5.34 -31.73
N ASP A 244 14.14 -4.66 -32.67
CA ASP A 244 13.68 -4.55 -34.05
C ASP A 244 14.03 -5.83 -34.86
N PRO A 245 13.57 -5.96 -36.13
CA PRO A 245 13.96 -7.08 -37.00
C PRO A 245 15.46 -7.19 -37.27
N SER A 246 16.21 -6.10 -37.11
CA SER A 246 17.67 -6.02 -37.26
C SER A 246 18.43 -6.53 -36.02
N GLY A 247 17.73 -6.70 -34.89
CA GLY A 247 18.32 -7.02 -33.59
C GLY A 247 18.76 -5.79 -32.77
N GLU A 248 18.42 -4.58 -33.20
CA GLU A 248 18.68 -3.34 -32.45
C GLU A 248 17.58 -3.07 -31.41
N PRO A 249 17.94 -2.53 -30.23
CA PRO A 249 16.96 -2.24 -29.19
C PRO A 249 16.06 -1.06 -29.56
N ILE A 250 14.74 -1.23 -29.41
CA ILE A 250 13.78 -0.17 -29.65
C ILE A 250 13.60 0.66 -28.38
N ARG A 251 14.02 1.92 -28.44
CA ARG A 251 13.89 2.89 -27.34
C ARG A 251 12.50 3.48 -27.27
N ASN A 252 11.99 3.76 -26.07
CA ASN A 252 10.67 4.37 -25.85
C ASN A 252 9.50 3.61 -26.51
N ALA A 253 9.63 2.30 -26.75
CA ALA A 253 8.56 1.45 -27.21
C ALA A 253 7.51 1.31 -26.11
N LEU A 254 6.23 1.48 -26.48
CA LEU A 254 5.12 1.31 -25.56
C LEU A 254 4.88 -0.18 -25.34
N VAL A 255 5.17 -0.65 -24.13
CA VAL A 255 4.92 -2.02 -23.69
C VAL A 255 3.66 -2.06 -22.84
N VAL A 256 2.72 -2.89 -23.25
CA VAL A 256 1.46 -3.14 -22.57
C VAL A 256 1.45 -4.58 -22.09
N VAL A 257 1.38 -4.77 -20.77
CA VAL A 257 1.30 -6.11 -20.16
C VAL A 257 -0.15 -6.36 -19.76
N SER A 258 -0.72 -7.45 -20.29
CA SER A 258 -2.10 -7.84 -20.05
C SER A 258 -2.16 -9.21 -19.39
N ARG A 259 -2.89 -9.35 -18.29
CA ARG A 259 -3.12 -10.67 -17.69
C ARG A 259 -4.18 -11.41 -18.50
N LEU A 260 -3.88 -12.63 -18.91
CA LEU A 260 -4.83 -13.48 -19.63
C LEU A 260 -5.66 -14.28 -18.62
N GLN A 261 -6.92 -13.88 -18.43
CA GLN A 261 -7.90 -14.65 -17.65
C GLN A 261 -8.93 -15.31 -18.57
N GLY A 262 -9.18 -16.61 -18.38
CA GLY A 262 -10.25 -17.32 -19.07
C GLY A 262 -10.38 -18.79 -18.69
N ARG A 263 -11.55 -19.19 -18.16
CA ARG A 263 -11.95 -20.60 -17.95
C ARG A 263 -12.82 -21.16 -19.09
N TYR A 264 -13.35 -20.31 -19.98
CA TYR A 264 -14.31 -20.70 -21.03
C TYR A 264 -14.24 -19.78 -22.27
N GLY A 265 -13.17 -19.86 -23.07
CA GLY A 265 -13.15 -19.39 -24.46
C GLY A 265 -13.22 -17.88 -24.74
N ARG A 266 -13.44 -17.02 -23.74
CA ARG A 266 -13.25 -15.56 -23.83
C ARG A 266 -12.04 -15.16 -22.99
N LEU A 267 -10.88 -15.05 -23.64
CA LEU A 267 -9.70 -14.43 -23.03
C LEU A 267 -9.98 -12.94 -22.95
N LYS A 268 -10.34 -12.44 -21.77
CA LYS A 268 -10.36 -10.99 -21.52
C LYS A 268 -8.99 -10.64 -20.94
N GLY A 269 -8.19 -9.94 -21.73
CA GLY A 269 -6.93 -9.37 -21.27
C GLY A 269 -7.22 -8.16 -20.40
N GLU A 270 -6.90 -8.22 -19.11
CA GLU A 270 -6.89 -7.03 -18.25
C GLU A 270 -5.51 -6.38 -18.36
N VAL A 271 -5.47 -5.13 -18.80
CA VAL A 271 -4.22 -4.38 -18.93
C VAL A 271 -3.78 -3.97 -17.52
N LEU A 272 -2.63 -4.49 -17.09
CA LEU A 272 -2.06 -4.17 -15.78
C LEU A 272 -1.05 -3.03 -15.89
N TYR A 273 -0.16 -3.09 -16.88
CA TYR A 273 0.94 -2.12 -17.02
C TYR A 273 1.00 -1.52 -18.41
N ARG A 274 1.41 -0.27 -18.45
CA ARG A 274 1.71 0.49 -19.66
C ARG A 274 2.98 1.30 -19.43
N GLU A 275 4.10 0.74 -19.85
CA GLU A 275 5.42 1.35 -19.68
C GLU A 275 6.10 1.62 -21.02
N LYS A 276 7.19 2.38 -20.97
CA LYS A 276 8.06 2.63 -22.12
C LYS A 276 9.40 1.94 -21.88
N THR A 277 9.99 1.37 -22.94
CA THR A 277 11.34 0.82 -22.87
C THR A 277 12.39 1.89 -22.58
N ASP A 278 13.43 1.48 -21.84
CA ASP A 278 14.61 2.31 -21.60
C ASP A 278 15.49 2.49 -22.88
N GLU A 279 16.65 3.13 -22.73
CA GLU A 279 17.59 3.36 -23.83
C GLU A 279 18.18 2.07 -24.44
N TRP A 280 18.08 0.97 -23.70
CA TRP A 280 18.60 -0.35 -24.06
C TRP A 280 17.49 -1.32 -24.50
N GLY A 281 16.25 -0.83 -24.59
CA GLY A 281 15.09 -1.61 -25.01
C GLY A 281 14.49 -2.49 -23.92
N TYR A 282 14.85 -2.32 -22.65
CA TYR A 282 14.33 -3.12 -21.55
C TYR A 282 13.10 -2.48 -20.88
N VAL A 283 12.20 -3.34 -20.41
CA VAL A 283 11.13 -3.05 -19.45
C VAL A 283 11.22 -4.07 -18.32
N ARG A 284 10.99 -3.62 -17.08
CA ARG A 284 11.08 -4.46 -15.88
C ARG A 284 9.79 -4.28 -15.09
N VAL A 285 9.06 -5.36 -14.87
CA VAL A 285 7.79 -5.32 -14.14
C VAL A 285 7.77 -6.44 -13.11
N LEU A 286 7.24 -6.14 -11.92
CA LEU A 286 6.98 -7.12 -10.88
C LEU A 286 5.52 -7.59 -10.98
N LEU A 287 5.32 -8.88 -11.26
CA LEU A 287 4.00 -9.44 -11.57
C LEU A 287 3.74 -10.68 -10.72
N PRO A 288 2.48 -10.92 -10.30
CA PRO A 288 2.13 -12.17 -9.64
C PRO A 288 2.20 -13.36 -10.58
N THR A 289 2.16 -14.57 -10.04
CA THR A 289 2.05 -15.78 -10.88
C THR A 289 0.87 -15.73 -11.83
N GLY A 290 1.12 -16.16 -13.06
CA GLY A 290 0.07 -16.28 -14.05
C GLY A 290 0.58 -16.16 -15.48
N ARG A 291 -0.39 -16.17 -16.39
CA ARG A 291 -0.18 -16.07 -17.81
C ARG A 291 -0.42 -14.65 -18.29
N TYR A 292 0.58 -14.08 -18.95
CA TYR A 292 0.58 -12.70 -19.41
C TYR A 292 0.77 -12.63 -20.92
N GLU A 293 0.15 -11.64 -21.54
CA GLU A 293 0.41 -11.24 -22.90
C GLU A 293 1.09 -9.87 -22.88
N VAL A 294 2.32 -9.83 -23.38
CA VAL A 294 3.11 -8.61 -23.49
C VAL A 294 3.06 -8.14 -24.93
N ARG A 295 2.59 -6.91 -25.15
CA ARG A 295 2.55 -6.27 -26.46
C ARG A 295 3.48 -5.08 -26.47
N ALA A 296 4.44 -5.04 -27.40
CA ALA A 296 5.20 -3.82 -27.69
C ALA A 296 4.70 -3.16 -28.96
N SER A 297 4.65 -1.84 -28.95
CA SER A 297 4.34 -1.03 -30.12
C SER A 297 5.24 0.22 -30.17
N TYR A 298 5.81 0.47 -31.34
CA TYR A 298 6.58 1.68 -31.62
C TYR A 298 6.49 2.02 -33.11
N GLY A 299 5.74 3.07 -33.46
CA GLY A 299 5.51 3.45 -34.86
C GLY A 299 4.93 2.30 -35.69
N ILE A 300 5.71 1.76 -36.63
CA ILE A 300 5.34 0.63 -37.50
C ILE A 300 5.71 -0.74 -36.93
N TYR A 301 6.44 -0.78 -35.81
CA TYR A 301 6.89 -2.02 -35.17
C TYR A 301 5.87 -2.49 -34.14
N THR A 302 5.45 -3.74 -34.26
CA THR A 302 4.58 -4.40 -33.29
C THR A 302 5.08 -5.80 -32.97
N GLY A 303 5.16 -6.12 -31.69
CA GLY A 303 5.53 -7.44 -31.18
C GLY A 303 4.51 -7.89 -30.14
N VAL A 304 4.23 -9.19 -30.11
CA VAL A 304 3.38 -9.82 -29.09
C VAL A 304 4.03 -11.12 -28.66
N ILE A 305 4.15 -11.32 -27.34
CA ILE A 305 4.61 -12.56 -26.73
C ILE A 305 3.65 -12.94 -25.60
N VAL A 306 3.43 -14.24 -25.42
CA VAL A 306 2.68 -14.79 -24.30
C VAL A 306 3.66 -15.49 -23.38
N VAL A 307 3.64 -15.12 -22.10
CA VAL A 307 4.60 -15.54 -21.09
C VAL A 307 3.87 -16.16 -19.91
N ASP A 308 4.26 -17.37 -19.52
CA ASP A 308 3.78 -18.05 -18.32
C ASP A 308 4.77 -17.79 -17.17
N LEU A 309 4.46 -16.81 -16.31
CA LEU A 309 5.36 -16.34 -15.26
C LEU A 309 5.22 -17.19 -14.00
N LEU A 310 6.19 -18.06 -13.77
CA LEU A 310 6.29 -18.96 -12.60
C LEU A 310 7.56 -18.71 -11.76
N TYR A 311 8.56 -18.06 -12.35
CA TYR A 311 9.83 -17.69 -11.75
C TYR A 311 10.30 -16.38 -12.38
N ASP A 312 11.39 -15.80 -11.89
CA ASP A 312 11.98 -14.60 -12.50
C ASP A 312 12.48 -14.91 -13.91
N MET A 313 11.97 -14.20 -14.92
CA MET A 313 12.25 -14.48 -16.33
C MET A 313 12.74 -13.26 -17.10
N ASP A 314 13.74 -13.49 -17.93
CA ASP A 314 14.28 -12.54 -18.90
C ASP A 314 13.90 -13.02 -20.31
N GLU A 315 12.99 -12.28 -20.96
CA GLU A 315 12.45 -12.61 -22.28
C GLU A 315 12.90 -11.62 -23.35
N VAL A 316 13.12 -12.11 -24.58
CA VAL A 316 13.47 -11.26 -25.72
C VAL A 316 12.33 -11.28 -26.72
N MET A 317 11.80 -10.10 -27.03
CA MET A 317 10.72 -9.91 -27.99
C MET A 317 11.25 -9.20 -29.23
N THR A 318 11.20 -9.88 -30.37
CA THR A 318 11.48 -9.29 -31.68
C THR A 318 10.19 -8.73 -32.28
N CYS A 319 10.19 -7.44 -32.62
CA CYS A 319 9.05 -6.80 -33.22
C CYS A 319 9.01 -7.04 -34.73
N SER A 320 7.80 -7.24 -35.26
CA SER A 320 7.56 -7.32 -36.70
C SER A 320 7.15 -5.96 -37.26
N MET A 321 7.50 -5.69 -38.52
CA MET A 321 7.05 -4.49 -39.22
C MET A 321 5.65 -4.72 -39.80
N ASN A 322 4.71 -3.84 -39.46
CA ASN A 322 3.40 -3.84 -40.08
C ASN A 322 3.48 -3.23 -41.49
N MET A 323 3.60 -4.09 -42.51
CA MET A 323 3.83 -3.70 -43.90
C MET A 323 2.67 -2.93 -44.55
N THR A 324 1.49 -2.92 -43.94
CA THR A 324 0.28 -2.26 -44.49
C THR A 324 0.49 -0.76 -44.74
N ALA A 325 1.19 -0.06 -43.84
CA ALA A 325 1.50 1.37 -43.99
C ALA A 325 2.53 1.63 -45.10
N LEU A 326 3.53 0.73 -45.24
CA LEU A 326 4.55 0.78 -46.30
C LEU A 326 3.95 0.55 -47.69
N PHE A 327 3.00 -0.38 -47.81
CA PHE A 327 2.25 -0.57 -49.05
C PHE A 327 1.46 0.69 -49.43
N LEU A 328 0.84 1.37 -48.47
CA LEU A 328 0.10 2.61 -48.74
C LEU A 328 1.04 3.72 -49.25
N THR A 329 2.18 3.95 -48.60
CA THR A 329 3.12 4.99 -49.03
C THR A 329 3.76 4.69 -50.38
N LEU A 330 3.96 3.42 -50.72
CA LEU A 330 4.57 3.02 -51.99
C LEU A 330 3.56 2.97 -53.15
N VAL A 331 2.29 2.64 -52.89
CA VAL A 331 1.23 2.55 -53.92
C VAL A 331 0.62 3.92 -54.24
N MET A 332 0.48 4.81 -53.25
CA MET A 332 -0.13 6.14 -53.45
C MET A 332 0.54 7.02 -54.53
N PRO A 333 1.87 7.03 -54.72
CA PRO A 333 2.50 7.83 -55.78
C PRO A 333 2.41 7.18 -57.18
N VAL A 334 2.12 5.88 -57.29
CA VAL A 334 2.15 5.14 -58.58
C VAL A 334 1.17 5.71 -59.62
N PRO A 335 -0.11 6.05 -59.29
CA PRO A 335 -1.04 6.64 -60.25
C PRO A 335 -0.56 8.00 -60.76
N LEU A 336 0.07 8.78 -59.89
CA LEU A 336 0.54 10.14 -60.18
C LEU A 336 1.76 10.11 -61.10
N VAL A 337 2.70 9.20 -60.83
CA VAL A 337 3.85 8.92 -61.70
C VAL A 337 3.39 8.36 -63.05
N ALA A 338 2.42 7.42 -63.06
CA ALA A 338 1.86 6.88 -64.29
C ALA A 338 1.16 7.98 -65.13
N LEU A 339 0.41 8.88 -64.49
CA LEU A 339 -0.22 10.03 -65.15
C LEU A 339 0.84 10.97 -65.77
N ILE A 340 1.90 11.31 -65.02
CA ILE A 340 3.02 12.12 -65.52
C ILE A 340 3.65 11.45 -66.74
N PHE A 341 3.95 10.16 -66.67
CA PHE A 341 4.55 9.41 -67.77
C PHE A 341 3.65 9.37 -69.01
N VAL A 342 2.33 9.21 -68.85
CA VAL A 342 1.36 9.26 -69.95
C VAL A 342 1.30 10.66 -70.57
N LEU A 343 1.28 11.71 -69.76
CA LEU A 343 1.28 13.09 -70.23
C LEU A 343 2.58 13.42 -70.98
N GLU A 344 3.72 12.94 -70.50
CA GLU A 344 5.03 13.14 -71.11
C GLU A 344 5.15 12.39 -72.44
N ARG A 345 4.68 11.13 -72.51
CA ARG A 345 4.56 10.40 -73.79
C ARG A 345 3.66 11.12 -74.79
N LYS A 346 2.54 11.70 -74.36
CA LYS A 346 1.67 12.48 -75.23
C LYS A 346 2.35 13.77 -75.72
N LYS A 347 3.13 14.44 -74.87
CA LYS A 347 3.92 15.63 -75.27
C LYS A 347 5.01 15.29 -76.28
N LEU A 348 5.66 14.14 -76.17
CA LEU A 348 6.75 13.72 -77.07
C LEU A 348 6.30 13.25 -78.46
N LYS A 349 5.05 12.79 -78.64
CA LYS A 349 4.54 12.36 -79.95
C LYS A 349 4.51 13.49 -81.00
N LYS A 350 4.04 14.68 -80.59
CA LYS A 350 3.92 15.84 -81.50
C LYS A 350 5.26 16.31 -82.10
N PRO A 351 6.34 16.55 -81.33
CA PRO A 351 7.62 16.98 -81.91
C PRO A 351 8.26 15.89 -82.79
N LEU A 352 8.03 14.61 -82.50
CA LEU A 352 8.51 13.51 -83.34
C LEU A 352 7.82 13.48 -84.70
N GLU A 353 6.49 13.69 -84.75
CA GLU A 353 5.76 13.80 -86.01
C GLU A 353 6.19 15.04 -86.82
N ILE A 354 6.40 16.19 -86.16
CA ILE A 354 6.91 17.41 -86.82
C ILE A 354 8.30 17.16 -87.42
N ARG A 355 9.22 16.51 -86.69
CA ARG A 355 10.55 16.15 -87.22
C ARG A 355 10.43 15.25 -88.46
N LYS A 356 9.56 14.25 -88.41
CA LYS A 356 9.31 13.33 -89.53
C LYS A 356 8.83 14.06 -90.79
N TYR A 357 7.86 14.96 -90.66
CA TYR A 357 7.35 15.73 -91.81
C TYR A 357 8.38 16.72 -92.36
N LYS A 358 9.18 17.38 -91.51
CA LYS A 358 10.30 18.23 -91.97
C LYS A 358 11.33 17.43 -92.77
N GLU A 359 11.65 16.21 -92.36
CA GLU A 359 12.58 15.33 -93.06
C GLU A 359 12.02 14.82 -94.40
N MET A 360 10.70 14.56 -94.47
CA MET A 360 10.04 14.22 -95.74
C MET A 360 10.02 15.40 -96.72
N LEU A 361 9.89 16.63 -96.20
CA LEU A 361 9.93 17.87 -97.00
C LEU A 361 11.34 18.13 -97.56
N SER A 362 12.39 17.98 -96.75
CA SER A 362 13.77 18.15 -97.23
C SER A 362 14.17 17.08 -98.25
N LYS A 363 13.70 15.83 -98.09
CA LYS A 363 13.88 14.77 -99.10
C LYS A 363 13.14 15.11 -100.39
N LEU A 364 11.93 15.67 -100.31
CA LEU A 364 11.15 16.08 -101.48
C LEU A 364 11.82 17.22 -102.25
N GLU A 365 12.37 18.21 -101.53
CA GLU A 365 13.14 19.32 -102.12
C GLU A 365 14.39 18.81 -102.85
N ASN A 366 15.15 17.93 -102.21
CA ASN A 366 16.34 17.32 -102.83
C ASN A 366 16.00 16.50 -104.09
N LEU A 367 14.88 15.77 -104.09
CA LEU A 367 14.43 15.01 -105.28
C LEU A 367 13.99 15.91 -106.43
N TYR A 368 13.41 17.09 -106.13
CA TYR A 368 13.04 18.08 -107.14
C TYR A 368 14.25 18.82 -107.71
N GLU A 369 15.20 19.24 -106.86
CA GLU A 369 16.46 19.88 -107.29
C GLU A 369 17.29 18.99 -108.21
N ASN A 370 17.27 17.67 -107.97
CA ASN A 370 17.93 16.68 -108.83
C ASN A 370 17.12 16.32 -110.11
N GLY A 371 15.96 16.96 -110.35
CA GLY A 371 15.14 16.77 -111.54
C GLY A 371 14.41 15.42 -111.64
N LEU A 372 14.32 14.67 -110.54
CA LEU A 372 13.77 13.31 -110.50
C LEU A 372 12.23 13.27 -110.36
N ILE A 373 11.58 14.44 -110.21
CA ILE A 373 10.14 14.56 -109.97
C ILE A 373 9.53 15.67 -110.83
N GLU A 374 8.38 15.39 -111.46
CA GLU A 374 7.60 16.40 -112.19
C GLU A 374 7.03 17.48 -111.25
N TYR A 375 7.07 18.75 -111.69
CA TYR A 375 6.63 19.91 -110.91
C TYR A 375 5.20 19.77 -110.35
N LYS A 376 4.29 19.17 -111.13
CA LYS A 376 2.89 18.96 -110.73
C LYS A 376 2.76 18.03 -109.51
N LEU A 377 3.61 17.01 -109.42
CA LEU A 377 3.63 16.06 -108.31
C LEU A 377 4.37 16.65 -107.10
N TYR A 378 5.48 17.35 -107.33
CA TYR A 378 6.21 18.09 -106.29
C TYR A 378 5.30 19.08 -105.56
N ARG A 379 4.58 19.93 -106.31
CA ARG A 379 3.69 20.94 -105.74
C ARG A 379 2.60 20.32 -104.86
N LYS A 380 1.97 19.24 -105.34
CA LYS A 380 0.90 18.55 -104.59
C LYS A 380 1.42 17.95 -103.28
N LEU A 381 2.56 17.27 -103.31
CA LEU A 381 3.15 16.65 -102.12
C LEU A 381 3.70 17.69 -101.13
N ARG A 382 4.28 18.78 -101.65
CA ARG A 382 4.74 19.90 -100.83
C ARG A 382 3.57 20.56 -100.12
N ASP A 383 2.49 20.88 -100.83
CA ASP A 383 1.27 21.44 -100.23
C ASP A 383 0.70 20.50 -99.15
N GLU A 384 0.71 19.17 -99.38
CA GLU A 384 0.25 18.18 -98.39
C GLU A 384 1.14 18.08 -97.14
N TYR A 385 2.47 18.18 -97.30
CA TYR A 385 3.39 18.16 -96.16
C TYR A 385 3.42 19.49 -95.40
N GLU A 386 3.35 20.62 -96.09
CA GLU A 386 3.26 21.95 -95.48
C GLU A 386 1.92 22.12 -94.73
N THR A 387 0.80 21.68 -95.30
CA THR A 387 -0.51 21.69 -94.60
C THR A 387 -0.49 20.83 -93.34
N LYS A 388 0.05 19.60 -93.39
CA LYS A 388 0.19 18.77 -92.18
C LYS A 388 1.14 19.38 -91.14
N LEU A 389 2.22 20.05 -91.55
CA LEU A 389 3.09 20.79 -90.62
C LEU A 389 2.37 21.98 -89.99
N MET A 390 1.53 22.69 -90.75
CA MET A 390 0.69 23.77 -90.23
C MET A 390 -0.39 23.26 -89.26
N GLU A 391 -1.01 22.10 -89.52
CA GLU A 391 -1.97 21.48 -88.60
C GLU A 391 -1.30 21.03 -87.29
N LEU A 392 -0.09 20.46 -87.38
CA LEU A 392 0.67 19.99 -86.23
C LEU A 392 1.27 21.15 -85.41
N GLY A 393 1.67 22.25 -86.07
CA GLY A 393 2.21 23.45 -85.45
C GLY A 393 1.16 24.45 -84.94
N GLY A 394 0.03 24.59 -85.64
CA GLY A 394 -1.05 25.55 -85.35
C GLY A 394 -1.85 25.25 -84.08
N ARG A 395 -1.73 24.04 -83.53
CA ARG A 395 -2.24 23.70 -82.19
C ARG A 395 -1.39 24.24 -81.03
N MET A 396 -0.34 25.04 -81.28
CA MET A 396 0.45 25.75 -80.25
C MET A 396 -0.07 27.16 -79.89
N MET A 397 -1.06 27.71 -80.61
CA MET A 397 -1.66 29.02 -80.27
C MET A 397 -3.13 28.88 -79.89
N ARG A 398 -3.40 28.27 -78.73
CA ARG A 398 -4.61 28.49 -77.94
C ARG A 398 -4.39 28.08 -76.50
#